data_AF-A0A1A9VU00-F1
#
_entry.id   AF-A0A1A9VU00-F1
#
_cell.length_a   1.000
_cell.length_b   1.000
_cell.length_c   1.000
_cell.angle_alpha   90.00
_cell.angle_beta   90.00
_cell.angle_gamma   90.00
#
_symmetry.space_group_name_H-M   'P 1'
#
loop_
_entity.id
_entity.type
_entity.pdbx_description
1 polymer ?
#
loop_
_entity_poly.entity_id
_entity_poly.type
_entity_poly.pdbx_seq_one_letter_code
_entity_poly.pdbx_strand_id
1 'polypeptide(L)'
;MKHYHRQLLSMCTAMLALASSMSMLPHLAHGTTEVQETPLALPVAEQTQPTTASQGEIWEEDDHEILIRNERGTKNDGLSCRYGKNPWTECDTKTNTRSRTLTLKKGDPACDQTRTIQKKCKKVNVVKL
;
A
#
# COMPACT_ATOMS: atom_id res chain seq x y z
N MET A 1 -1.47 -35.30 34.45
CA MET A 1 -2.70 -34.48 34.31
C MET A 1 -2.93 -33.50 35.46
N LYS A 2 -2.94 -33.90 36.73
CA LYS A 2 -3.24 -33.00 37.88
C LYS A 2 -2.19 -31.91 38.13
N HIS A 3 -0.90 -32.21 37.95
CA HIS A 3 0.19 -31.22 38.07
C HIS A 3 0.12 -30.13 36.99
N TYR A 4 -0.23 -30.52 35.76
CA TYR A 4 -0.36 -29.60 34.63
C TYR A 4 -1.53 -28.63 34.82
N HIS A 5 -2.66 -29.13 35.36
CA HIS A 5 -3.81 -28.30 35.70
C HIS A 5 -3.48 -27.30 36.83
N ARG A 6 -2.72 -27.71 37.85
CA ARG A 6 -2.32 -26.83 38.96
C ARG A 6 -1.32 -25.75 38.51
N GLN A 7 -0.38 -26.10 37.62
CA GLN A 7 0.52 -25.15 36.98
C GLN A 7 -0.24 -24.16 36.08
N LEU A 8 -1.19 -24.65 35.28
CA LEU A 8 -2.01 -23.81 34.39
C LEU A 8 -2.89 -22.82 35.18
N LEU A 9 -3.53 -23.27 36.26
CA LEU A 9 -4.32 -22.39 37.14
C LEU A 9 -3.46 -21.28 37.76
N SER A 10 -2.27 -21.63 38.24
CA SER A 10 -1.32 -20.68 38.85
C SER A 10 -0.81 -19.64 37.86
N MET A 11 -0.61 -20.02 36.59
CA MET A 11 -0.19 -19.08 35.54
C MET A 11 -1.35 -18.15 35.11
N CYS A 12 -2.58 -18.67 35.03
CA CYS A 12 -3.76 -17.84 34.77
C CYS A 12 -3.98 -16.76 35.83
N THR A 13 -3.78 -17.08 37.11
CA THR A 13 -3.93 -16.10 38.19
C THR A 13 -2.85 -15.01 38.16
N ALA A 14 -1.63 -15.33 37.70
CA ALA A 14 -0.56 -14.33 37.57
C ALA A 14 -0.81 -13.36 36.40
N MET A 15 -1.36 -13.86 35.28
CA MET A 15 -1.66 -13.03 34.10
C MET A 15 -2.81 -12.04 34.33
N LEU A 16 -3.80 -12.41 35.14
CA LEU A 16 -4.93 -11.53 35.48
C LEU A 16 -4.54 -10.38 36.43
N ALA A 17 -3.46 -10.53 37.20
CA ALA A 17 -3.01 -9.52 38.16
C ALA A 17 -2.25 -8.34 37.51
N LEU A 18 -1.82 -8.45 36.25
CA LEU A 18 -1.09 -7.40 35.53
C LEU A 18 -1.99 -6.49 34.68
N ALA A 19 -3.31 -6.70 34.68
CA ALA A 19 -4.25 -5.97 33.83
C ALA A 19 -4.87 -4.71 34.49
N SER A 20 -4.43 -4.32 35.68
CA SER A 20 -5.06 -3.25 36.49
C SER A 20 -4.16 -2.02 36.68
N SER A 21 -3.68 -1.43 35.59
CA SER A 21 -3.21 -0.03 35.59
C SER A 21 -3.78 0.72 34.38
N MET A 22 -4.91 1.38 34.60
CA MET A 22 -5.48 2.37 33.69
C MET A 22 -4.60 3.62 33.66
N SER A 23 -4.40 4.22 32.49
CA SER A 23 -4.12 5.66 32.39
C SER A 23 -4.72 6.19 31.09
N MET A 24 -5.73 7.06 31.24
CA MET A 24 -6.37 7.82 30.18
C MET A 24 -5.58 9.11 30.00
N LEU A 25 -4.96 9.33 28.84
CA LEU A 25 -4.42 10.63 28.47
C LEU A 25 -5.39 11.38 27.53
N PRO A 26 -5.61 12.68 27.77
CA PRO A 26 -6.56 13.51 27.01
C PRO A 26 -5.99 14.00 25.66
N HIS A 27 -6.91 14.23 24.72
CA HIS A 27 -6.68 14.80 23.39
C HIS A 27 -6.19 16.25 23.47
N LEU A 28 -5.10 16.57 22.77
CA LEU A 28 -4.84 17.93 22.31
C LEU A 28 -5.38 18.08 20.88
N ALA A 29 -6.42 18.89 20.76
CA ALA A 29 -6.85 19.51 19.52
C ALA A 29 -6.14 20.87 19.34
N HIS A 30 -6.38 21.48 18.16
CA HIS A 30 -5.97 22.81 17.67
C HIS A 30 -4.61 22.82 16.95
N GLY A 31 -4.49 23.25 15.69
CA GLY A 31 -5.49 23.80 14.78
C GLY A 31 -4.89 23.87 13.37
N THR A 32 -5.72 23.61 12.36
CA THR A 32 -5.42 23.89 10.97
C THR A 32 -6.08 25.22 10.64
N THR A 33 -5.30 26.28 10.55
CA THR A 33 -5.75 27.53 9.92
C THR A 33 -5.49 27.44 8.43
N GLU A 34 -6.59 27.49 7.68
CA GLU A 34 -6.67 27.70 6.25
C GLU A 34 -5.99 29.01 5.84
N VAL A 35 -5.30 28.98 4.70
CA VAL A 35 -5.02 30.15 3.85
C VAL A 35 -5.36 29.66 2.44
N GLN A 36 -6.56 29.94 1.92
CA GLN A 36 -7.03 31.21 1.34
C GLN A 36 -6.38 31.44 -0.04
N GLU A 37 -7.06 30.87 -1.04
CA GLU A 37 -7.38 31.35 -2.41
C GLU A 37 -6.41 32.18 -3.27
N THR A 38 -6.36 31.86 -4.57
CA THR A 38 -6.99 32.66 -5.66
C THR A 38 -6.32 32.39 -7.01
N PRO A 39 -7.09 32.03 -8.06
CA PRO A 39 -6.61 31.82 -9.42
C PRO A 39 -6.68 33.11 -10.24
N LEU A 40 -5.66 33.40 -11.05
CA LEU A 40 -5.78 34.35 -12.16
C LEU A 40 -5.01 33.82 -13.37
N ALA A 41 -5.77 33.26 -14.31
CA ALA A 41 -5.39 33.24 -15.72
C ALA A 41 -5.29 34.67 -16.24
N LEU A 42 -4.47 34.94 -17.25
CA LEU A 42 -4.84 35.75 -18.42
C LEU A 42 -3.78 35.56 -19.55
N PRO A 43 -4.17 35.80 -20.82
CA PRO A 43 -3.62 35.22 -22.04
C PRO A 43 -2.79 36.24 -22.85
N VAL A 44 -2.37 35.86 -24.07
CA VAL A 44 -2.58 36.62 -25.34
C VAL A 44 -1.42 36.47 -26.35
N ALA A 45 -1.86 36.15 -27.59
CA ALA A 45 -1.30 36.37 -28.94
C ALA A 45 0.03 35.69 -29.33
N GLU A 46 0.09 34.81 -30.36
CA GLU A 46 -0.32 34.91 -31.79
C GLU A 46 0.69 35.69 -32.66
N GLN A 47 0.94 35.14 -33.86
CA GLN A 47 1.60 35.69 -35.08
C GLN A 47 3.10 35.34 -35.21
N THR A 48 3.65 34.68 -36.25
CA THR A 48 3.29 34.50 -37.67
C THR A 48 4.16 33.38 -38.30
N GLN A 49 3.60 32.50 -39.13
CA GLN A 49 4.31 31.67 -40.16
C GLN A 49 4.26 32.44 -41.51
N PRO A 50 5.01 32.17 -42.60
CA PRO A 50 5.89 31.02 -42.88
C PRO A 50 7.19 31.32 -43.67
N THR A 51 8.18 30.42 -43.64
CA THR A 51 9.06 30.21 -44.80
C THR A 51 9.41 28.73 -44.97
N THR A 52 9.24 28.31 -46.22
CA THR A 52 9.48 27.01 -46.83
C THR A 52 10.97 26.61 -46.80
N ALA A 53 11.27 25.35 -46.49
CA ALA A 53 11.87 24.38 -47.42
C ALA A 53 12.49 23.17 -46.70
N SER A 54 12.12 21.99 -47.21
CA SER A 54 12.92 20.76 -47.30
C SER A 54 13.54 20.14 -46.03
N GLN A 55 12.91 19.03 -45.64
CA GLN A 55 13.53 17.71 -45.45
C GLN A 55 14.58 17.57 -44.33
N GLY A 56 14.17 16.85 -43.29
CA GLY A 56 15.07 16.12 -42.41
C GLY A 56 15.29 16.80 -41.08
N GLU A 57 14.30 16.73 -40.17
CA GLU A 57 14.62 16.69 -38.74
C GLU A 57 15.45 15.41 -38.52
N ILE A 58 16.77 15.57 -38.61
CA ILE A 58 17.73 14.67 -37.98
C ILE A 58 17.47 14.83 -36.49
N TRP A 59 16.74 13.86 -35.92
CA TRP A 59 16.73 13.67 -34.49
C TRP A 59 18.13 13.14 -34.17
N GLU A 60 18.97 13.99 -33.60
CA GLU A 60 20.26 13.56 -33.06
C GLU A 60 19.94 12.56 -31.95
N GLU A 61 20.12 11.27 -32.26
CA GLU A 61 19.89 10.17 -31.34
C GLU A 61 20.97 10.28 -30.27
N ASP A 62 20.63 10.90 -29.15
CA ASP A 62 21.54 11.06 -28.02
C ASP A 62 21.87 9.65 -27.49
N ASP A 63 23.01 9.09 -27.92
CA ASP A 63 23.51 7.72 -27.73
C ASP A 63 23.78 7.35 -26.24
N HIS A 64 23.21 8.10 -25.31
CA HIS A 64 23.49 8.06 -23.88
C HIS A 64 22.25 7.75 -23.01
N GLU A 65 21.23 7.09 -23.54
CA GLU A 65 20.14 6.56 -22.70
C GLU A 65 20.49 5.20 -22.08
N ILE A 66 21.20 5.22 -20.95
CA ILE A 66 21.40 4.00 -20.14
C ILE A 66 20.14 3.73 -19.32
N LEU A 67 19.32 2.78 -19.78
CA LEU A 67 18.23 2.21 -18.99
C LEU A 67 18.79 1.36 -17.85
N ILE A 68 19.10 1.99 -16.71
CA ILE A 68 19.47 1.28 -15.48
C ILE A 68 18.25 0.50 -15.01
N ARG A 69 18.20 -0.80 -15.34
CA ARG A 69 17.30 -1.72 -14.68
C ARG A 69 17.73 -1.79 -13.23
N ASN A 70 17.02 -1.12 -12.32
CA ASN A 70 17.23 -1.28 -10.89
C ASN A 70 17.30 -2.78 -10.59
N GLU A 71 18.46 -3.25 -10.12
CA GLU A 71 18.60 -4.64 -9.70
C GLU A 71 17.47 -4.96 -8.72
N ARG A 72 16.85 -6.11 -8.90
CA ARG A 72 15.58 -6.45 -8.26
C ARG A 72 15.77 -6.62 -6.75
N GLY A 73 15.69 -5.51 -6.03
CA GLY A 73 15.67 -5.43 -4.58
C GLY A 73 17.04 -5.62 -3.92
N THR A 74 17.52 -4.58 -3.25
CA THR A 74 18.49 -4.76 -2.17
C THR A 74 17.91 -5.79 -1.19
N LYS A 75 18.68 -6.82 -0.86
CA LYS A 75 18.24 -7.86 0.08
C LYS A 75 18.07 -7.19 1.45
N ASN A 76 16.83 -6.80 1.76
CA ASN A 76 16.45 -6.41 3.11
C ASN A 76 16.12 -7.71 3.85
N ASP A 77 17.12 -8.24 4.56
CA ASP A 77 17.20 -9.65 4.98
C ASP A 77 16.30 -10.02 6.16
N GLY A 78 15.43 -9.15 6.65
CA GLY A 78 14.60 -9.47 7.81
C GLY A 78 13.78 -8.33 8.38
N LEU A 79 14.09 -7.08 8.01
CA LEU A 79 13.39 -5.90 8.54
C LEU A 79 12.04 -5.61 7.85
N SER A 80 11.79 -6.23 6.69
CA SER A 80 10.54 -6.07 5.94
C SER A 80 9.62 -7.27 6.09
N CYS A 81 8.34 -7.03 6.42
CA CYS A 81 7.32 -8.07 6.49
C CYS A 81 7.00 -8.60 5.07
N ARG A 82 7.46 -9.81 4.77
CA ARG A 82 7.19 -10.52 3.51
C ARG A 82 6.03 -11.48 3.69
N TYR A 83 4.98 -11.28 2.90
CA TYR A 83 3.77 -12.10 2.97
C TYR A 83 3.60 -12.99 1.74
N GLY A 84 3.17 -14.23 1.97
CA GLY A 84 2.56 -15.11 0.98
C GLY A 84 1.18 -14.61 0.59
N LYS A 85 0.80 -14.82 -0.68
CA LYS A 85 -0.50 -14.44 -1.21
C LYS A 85 -1.34 -15.70 -1.41
N ASN A 86 -2.49 -15.78 -0.74
CA ASN A 86 -3.44 -16.86 -0.98
C ASN A 86 -4.28 -16.53 -2.24
N PRO A 87 -5.04 -17.50 -2.77
CA PRO A 87 -5.99 -17.25 -3.84
C PRO A 87 -6.99 -16.16 -3.49
N TRP A 88 -7.47 -15.42 -4.50
CA TRP A 88 -8.60 -14.53 -4.31
C TRP A 88 -9.87 -15.33 -4.09
N THR A 89 -10.74 -14.84 -3.21
CA THR A 89 -12.13 -15.30 -3.15
C THR A 89 -12.83 -14.98 -4.47
N GLU A 90 -13.97 -15.64 -4.67
CA GLU A 90 -14.90 -15.25 -5.74
C GLU A 90 -15.35 -13.79 -5.55
N CYS A 91 -15.77 -13.17 -6.65
CA CYS A 91 -16.35 -11.83 -6.61
C CYS A 91 -17.68 -11.84 -5.87
N ASP A 92 -17.81 -11.01 -4.83
CA ASP A 92 -19.11 -10.70 -4.26
C ASP A 92 -19.82 -9.68 -5.16
N THR A 93 -20.93 -10.11 -5.76
CA THR A 93 -21.73 -9.31 -6.69
C THR A 93 -22.44 -8.14 -5.98
N LYS A 94 -22.67 -8.22 -4.67
CA LYS A 94 -23.34 -7.17 -3.91
C LYS A 94 -22.42 -5.97 -3.67
N THR A 95 -21.17 -6.24 -3.29
CA THR A 95 -20.19 -5.20 -2.96
C THR A 95 -19.24 -4.87 -4.12
N ASN A 96 -19.27 -5.66 -5.20
CA ASN A 96 -18.30 -5.62 -6.29
C ASN A 96 -16.86 -5.75 -5.81
N THR A 97 -16.63 -6.56 -4.77
CA THR A 97 -15.30 -6.78 -4.21
C THR A 97 -14.96 -8.25 -4.03
N ARG A 98 -13.66 -8.52 -4.00
CA ARG A 98 -13.09 -9.82 -3.63
C ARG A 98 -11.98 -9.60 -2.62
N SER A 99 -11.81 -10.55 -1.72
CA SER A 99 -10.78 -10.50 -0.69
C SER A 99 -9.79 -11.64 -0.86
N ARG A 100 -8.62 -11.52 -0.24
CA ARG A 100 -7.72 -12.65 -0.03
C ARG A 100 -6.95 -12.45 1.26
N THR A 101 -6.52 -13.57 1.79
CA THR A 101 -5.65 -13.63 2.95
C THR A 101 -4.18 -13.62 2.52
N LEU A 102 -3.36 -12.95 3.31
CA LEU A 102 -1.92 -12.91 3.22
C LEU A 102 -1.35 -13.52 4.49
N THR A 103 -0.43 -14.48 4.36
CA THR A 103 0.21 -15.14 5.51
C THR A 103 1.68 -14.73 5.59
N LEU A 104 2.15 -14.36 6.77
CA LEU A 104 3.55 -13.96 6.97
C LEU A 104 4.49 -15.12 6.62
N LYS A 105 5.49 -14.84 5.79
CA LYS A 105 6.56 -15.79 5.41
C LYS A 105 7.88 -15.48 6.10
N LYS A 106 8.23 -14.20 6.19
CA LYS A 106 9.46 -13.71 6.80
C LYS A 106 9.24 -12.28 7.30
N GLY A 107 9.75 -11.94 8.47
CA GLY A 107 9.66 -10.59 9.03
C GLY A 107 9.92 -10.60 10.53
N ASP A 108 9.80 -9.42 11.12
CA ASP A 108 9.86 -9.20 12.57
C ASP A 108 8.65 -9.85 13.28
N PRO A 109 8.77 -10.31 14.54
CA PRO A 109 7.61 -10.71 15.36
C PRO A 109 6.52 -9.64 15.51
N ALA A 110 6.84 -8.35 15.31
CA ALA A 110 5.87 -7.26 15.26
C ALA A 110 5.01 -7.24 13.98
N CYS A 111 5.37 -8.02 12.95
CA CYS A 111 4.54 -8.19 11.77
C CYS A 111 3.28 -9.01 12.12
N ASP A 112 2.12 -8.58 11.62
CA ASP A 112 0.91 -9.38 11.73
C ASP A 112 1.11 -10.76 11.06
N GLN A 113 0.69 -11.83 11.73
CA GLN A 113 0.81 -13.17 11.15
C GLN A 113 -0.07 -13.36 9.91
N THR A 114 -1.23 -12.71 9.90
CA THR A 114 -2.22 -12.80 8.84
C THR A 114 -2.81 -11.43 8.55
N ARG A 115 -2.94 -11.07 7.27
CA ARG A 115 -3.61 -9.84 6.82
C ARG A 115 -4.63 -10.15 5.74
N THR A 116 -5.73 -9.44 5.72
CA THR A 116 -6.72 -9.54 4.62
C THR A 116 -6.58 -8.32 3.73
N ILE A 117 -6.57 -8.53 2.41
CA ILE A 117 -6.64 -7.45 1.44
C ILE A 117 -7.89 -7.62 0.58
N GLN A 118 -8.49 -6.50 0.20
CA GLN A 118 -9.69 -6.46 -0.62
C GLN A 118 -9.43 -5.62 -1.86
N LYS A 119 -10.01 -6.02 -2.98
CA LYS A 119 -9.97 -5.28 -4.24
C LYS A 119 -11.32 -5.33 -4.91
N LYS A 120 -11.58 -4.35 -5.77
CA LYS A 120 -12.73 -4.40 -6.68
C LYS A 120 -12.63 -5.63 -7.58
N CYS A 121 -13.78 -6.18 -7.93
CA CYS A 121 -13.86 -7.29 -8.86
C CYS A 121 -13.28 -6.89 -10.22
N LYS A 122 -12.68 -7.86 -10.90
CA LYS A 122 -12.25 -7.65 -12.29
C LYS A 122 -13.51 -7.59 -13.15
N LYS A 123 -13.63 -6.59 -14.02
CA LYS A 123 -14.60 -6.64 -15.12
C LYS A 123 -14.18 -7.78 -16.04
N VAL A 124 -14.92 -8.88 -16.01
CA VAL A 124 -14.74 -9.96 -16.96
C VAL A 124 -15.52 -9.58 -18.20
N ASN A 125 -14.83 -9.23 -19.28
CA ASN A 125 -15.45 -9.20 -20.60
C ASN A 125 -15.68 -10.68 -20.96
N VAL A 126 -16.89 -11.16 -20.68
CA VAL A 126 -17.32 -12.49 -21.12
C VAL A 126 -17.39 -12.40 -22.64
N VAL A 127 -16.40 -12.96 -23.34
CA VAL A 127 -16.52 -13.20 -24.77
C VAL A 127 -17.64 -14.22 -24.92
N LYS A 128 -18.81 -13.73 -25.34
CA LYS A 128 -19.99 -14.54 -25.60
C LYS A 128 -19.66 -15.41 -26.82
N LEU A 129 -19.48 -16.70 -26.59
CA LEU A 129 -19.38 -17.73 -27.63
C LEU A 129 -20.76 -17.97 -28.26
#